data_AF-A0A091L3L5-F1
#
_entry.id   AF-A0A091L3L5-F1
#
_cell.length_a   1.000
_cell.length_b   1.000
_cell.length_c   1.000
_cell.angle_alpha   90.00
_cell.angle_beta   90.00
_cell.angle_gamma   90.00
#
_symmetry.space_group_name_H-M   'P 1'
#
loop_
_entity.id
_entity.type
_entity.pdbx_description
1 polymer ?
#
loop_
_entity_poly.entity_id
_entity_poly.type
_entity_poly.pdbx_seq_one_letter_code
_entity_poly.pdbx_strand_id
1 'polypeptide(L)'
;DKSKTEALEDDEIEEFYKILTERKEIDKIFQKYSDAEGFMSCQNLVRFLYEMQQEEDAVVAAPALIQRYEPNERARRGNAMTKDGFLMYLLSDDGNIFNSSHRKVYQDMTQPLSHYLVSSSHNTYLMEDQLTGPSSTEAYIRALTKGCRCVELDCWDGPNSEPIIYHGYTLTSKILFSDVIKAIKNYAFKTSPYPVIISLENHCSVDQQKVMAQHMTTILQDMLLVAPVDGNKSQFPSPEQLKGKILVKGKKLSREEDPTGTNGNNNLEAEDVSDEDEAAEIEDESVKTEIQQKGKSDTLKLAKELSDTVVYCKSVHFNGFEDPSHPRAFYEMSSFTESKALKLAQESGTSFIHHNIRHLSRIYPAGWRTDSSNYNPVDLWNVGCQIVALNFQTAGTEMDVYQGRFQDNGFSGYVLKPEFLRDEQTKFNPKSITEGTWGTKKKLLLKIISGQQLPKVNKSKNSIVDPKVTVEIHGVQQDNNKKQTKVIENNGFNPKWDEEFTFDIEIPALALVRFVVEDFDMSTKNDFIGQYTLPFTSLKQGYRHIHLLTKNGDPYSSSTLFVYI
;
A
#
# COMPACT_ATOMS: atom_id res chain seq x y z
N ASP A 1 -10.14 -47.13 -16.61
CA ASP A 1 -9.66 -48.22 -17.47
C ASP A 1 -10.13 -49.57 -16.92
N LYS A 2 -11.45 -49.78 -16.97
CA LYS A 2 -12.13 -51.05 -16.72
C LYS A 2 -11.79 -52.07 -17.82
N SER A 3 -11.48 -51.60 -19.03
CA SER A 3 -11.09 -52.41 -20.19
C SER A 3 -9.64 -52.89 -20.15
N LYS A 4 -8.78 -52.31 -19.31
CA LYS A 4 -7.34 -52.55 -19.20
C LYS A 4 -6.59 -52.33 -20.52
N THR A 5 -7.04 -51.35 -21.30
CA THR A 5 -6.51 -51.04 -22.64
C THR A 5 -5.52 -49.88 -22.62
N GLU A 6 -5.17 -49.34 -21.45
CA GLU A 6 -4.42 -48.10 -21.29
C GLU A 6 -5.13 -46.88 -21.92
N ALA A 7 -6.45 -46.98 -22.09
CA ALA A 7 -7.32 -45.93 -22.59
C ALA A 7 -8.51 -45.72 -21.64
N LEU A 8 -9.04 -44.50 -21.58
CA LEU A 8 -10.26 -44.18 -20.86
C LEU A 8 -11.39 -43.99 -21.87
N GLU A 9 -12.46 -44.75 -21.71
CA GLU A 9 -13.72 -44.53 -22.43
C GLU A 9 -14.44 -43.28 -21.87
N ASP A 10 -15.42 -42.75 -22.59
CA ASP A 10 -16.07 -41.46 -22.26
C ASP A 10 -16.58 -41.38 -20.81
N ASP A 11 -17.23 -42.43 -20.29
CA ASP A 11 -17.71 -42.47 -18.89
C ASP A 11 -16.56 -42.48 -17.87
N GLU A 12 -15.44 -43.09 -18.23
CA GLU A 12 -14.25 -43.16 -17.40
C GLU A 12 -13.45 -41.85 -17.43
N ILE A 13 -13.52 -41.09 -18.53
CA ILE A 13 -12.94 -39.74 -18.62
C ILE A 13 -13.71 -38.79 -17.69
N GLU A 14 -15.04 -38.83 -17.72
CA GLU A 14 -15.87 -38.03 -16.80
C GLU A 14 -15.58 -38.37 -15.34
N GLU A 15 -15.48 -39.67 -15.01
CA GLU A 15 -15.16 -40.13 -13.66
C GLU A 15 -13.75 -39.71 -13.25
N PHE A 16 -12.76 -39.87 -14.13
CA PHE A 16 -11.38 -39.42 -13.90
C PHE A 16 -11.33 -37.90 -13.65
N TYR A 17 -12.06 -37.10 -14.44
CA TYR A 17 -12.14 -35.66 -14.26
C TYR A 17 -12.77 -35.28 -12.90
N LYS A 18 -13.84 -35.97 -12.50
CA LYS A 18 -14.46 -35.79 -11.18
C LYS A 18 -13.48 -36.13 -10.06
N ILE A 19 -12.76 -37.26 -10.16
CA ILE A 19 -11.74 -37.66 -9.19
C ILE A 19 -10.63 -36.61 -9.09
N LEU A 20 -10.16 -36.10 -10.23
CA LEU A 20 -9.08 -35.12 -10.29
C LEU A 20 -9.49 -33.77 -9.66
N THR A 21 -10.73 -33.34 -9.90
CA THR A 21 -11.25 -32.03 -9.47
C THR A 21 -12.02 -32.08 -8.15
N GLU A 22 -12.14 -33.26 -7.52
CA GLU A 22 -12.89 -33.47 -6.29
C GLU A 22 -12.35 -32.60 -5.15
N ARG A 23 -13.26 -31.90 -4.47
CA ARG A 23 -12.96 -31.06 -3.31
C ARG A 23 -13.74 -31.55 -2.10
N LYS A 24 -13.23 -32.58 -1.44
CA LYS A 24 -13.87 -33.25 -0.29
C LYS A 24 -14.20 -32.29 0.86
N GLU A 25 -13.38 -31.27 1.08
CA GLU A 25 -13.68 -30.23 2.08
C GLU A 25 -14.92 -29.41 1.72
N ILE A 26 -15.14 -29.10 0.44
CA ILE A 26 -16.33 -28.41 -0.04
C ILE A 26 -17.54 -29.35 0.03
N ASP A 27 -17.38 -30.61 -0.37
CA ASP A 27 -18.46 -31.62 -0.27
C ASP A 27 -18.97 -31.75 1.16
N LYS A 28 -18.06 -31.86 2.14
CA LYS A 28 -18.43 -31.95 3.57
C LYS A 28 -19.20 -30.74 4.07
N ILE A 29 -18.79 -29.53 3.67
CA ILE A 29 -19.48 -28.30 4.06
C ILE A 29 -20.86 -28.27 3.40
N PHE A 30 -20.93 -28.49 2.09
CA PHE A 30 -22.18 -28.45 1.34
C PHE A 30 -23.20 -29.46 1.88
N GLN A 31 -22.79 -30.71 2.10
CA GLN A 31 -23.64 -31.79 2.62
C GLN A 31 -24.26 -31.47 3.98
N LYS A 32 -23.56 -30.71 4.84
CA LYS A 32 -24.09 -30.28 6.15
C LYS A 32 -25.29 -29.32 6.01
N TYR A 33 -25.38 -28.59 4.89
CA TYR A 33 -26.40 -27.57 4.63
C TYR A 33 -27.31 -27.92 3.44
N SER A 34 -27.11 -29.04 2.76
CA SER A 34 -28.03 -29.50 1.72
C SER A 34 -29.22 -30.26 2.30
N ASP A 35 -30.33 -30.26 1.58
CA ASP A 35 -31.48 -31.13 1.83
C ASP A 35 -31.25 -32.55 1.27
N ALA A 36 -32.25 -33.42 1.47
CA ALA A 36 -32.20 -34.81 1.01
C ALA A 36 -32.18 -34.95 -0.53
N GLU A 37 -32.54 -33.89 -1.27
CA GLU A 37 -32.52 -33.86 -2.73
C GLU A 37 -31.15 -33.40 -3.27
N GLY A 38 -30.22 -33.02 -2.40
CA GLY A 38 -28.87 -32.60 -2.76
C GLY A 38 -28.78 -31.11 -3.12
N PHE A 39 -29.76 -30.30 -2.76
CA PHE A 39 -29.74 -28.84 -2.95
C PHE A 39 -29.60 -28.11 -1.62
N MET A 40 -28.95 -26.96 -1.63
CA MET A 40 -28.96 -26.02 -0.51
C MET A 40 -30.10 -25.02 -0.73
N SER A 41 -31.23 -25.22 -0.04
CA SER A 41 -32.33 -24.24 -0.06
C SER A 41 -31.87 -22.85 0.40
N CYS A 42 -32.58 -21.79 0.01
CA CYS A 42 -32.28 -20.44 0.51
C CYS A 42 -32.22 -20.36 2.03
N GLN A 43 -33.11 -21.05 2.76
CA GLN A 43 -33.09 -21.04 4.22
C GLN A 43 -31.83 -21.72 4.79
N ASN A 44 -31.36 -22.78 4.14
CA ASN A 44 -30.11 -23.42 4.54
C ASN A 44 -28.88 -22.57 4.19
N LEU A 45 -28.91 -21.82 3.08
CA LEU A 45 -27.87 -20.86 2.77
C LEU A 45 -27.84 -19.73 3.81
N VAL A 46 -29.00 -19.19 4.22
CA VAL A 46 -29.09 -18.22 5.34
C VAL A 46 -28.44 -18.81 6.58
N ARG A 47 -28.75 -20.07 6.92
CA ARG A 47 -28.14 -20.76 8.06
C ARG A 47 -26.62 -20.86 7.93
N PHE A 48 -26.10 -21.24 6.76
CA PHE A 48 -24.66 -21.31 6.50
C PHE A 48 -23.99 -19.93 6.64
N LEU A 49 -24.56 -18.88 6.04
CA LEU A 49 -24.02 -17.53 6.08
C LEU A 49 -23.99 -16.99 7.52
N TYR A 50 -25.05 -17.23 8.29
CA TYR A 50 -25.12 -16.81 9.68
C TYR A 50 -24.17 -17.60 10.58
N GLU A 51 -24.22 -18.94 10.54
CA GLU A 51 -23.45 -19.79 11.46
C GLU A 51 -21.96 -19.84 11.12
N MET A 52 -21.63 -20.01 9.83
CA MET A 52 -20.25 -20.29 9.40
C MET A 52 -19.55 -19.05 8.86
N GLN A 53 -20.25 -18.16 8.16
CA GLN A 53 -19.65 -16.95 7.56
C GLN A 53 -19.74 -15.73 8.46
N GLN A 54 -20.53 -15.81 9.55
CA GLN A 54 -20.79 -14.72 10.48
C GLN A 54 -21.35 -13.46 9.79
N GLU A 55 -22.21 -13.65 8.77
CA GLU A 55 -22.89 -12.56 8.07
C GLU A 55 -24.18 -12.18 8.81
N GLU A 56 -24.24 -10.96 9.36
CA GLU A 56 -25.41 -10.48 10.12
C GLU A 56 -26.66 -10.29 9.23
N ASP A 57 -26.46 -9.95 7.95
CA ASP A 57 -27.52 -9.69 6.97
C ASP A 57 -27.83 -10.92 6.08
N ALA A 58 -27.52 -12.13 6.57
CA ALA A 58 -27.65 -13.39 5.83
C ALA A 58 -29.01 -13.57 5.11
N VAL A 59 -30.12 -13.15 5.74
CA VAL A 59 -31.48 -13.25 5.17
C VAL A 59 -31.62 -12.44 3.88
N VAL A 60 -31.00 -11.25 3.83
CA VAL A 60 -31.01 -10.36 2.67
C VAL A 60 -29.99 -10.83 1.63
N ALA A 61 -28.82 -11.29 2.08
CA ALA A 61 -27.74 -11.72 1.20
C ALA A 61 -28.07 -13.01 0.44
N ALA A 62 -28.63 -14.03 1.09
CA ALA A 62 -28.78 -15.38 0.53
C ALA A 62 -29.53 -15.42 -0.83
N PRO A 63 -30.71 -14.79 -1.01
CA PRO A 63 -31.38 -14.79 -2.31
C PRO A 63 -30.53 -14.15 -3.41
N ALA A 64 -29.86 -13.03 -3.11
CA ALA A 64 -29.02 -12.32 -4.08
C ALA A 64 -27.81 -13.16 -4.51
N LEU A 65 -27.18 -13.88 -3.57
CA LEU A 65 -26.07 -14.79 -3.84
C LEU A 65 -26.51 -15.96 -4.71
N ILE A 66 -27.68 -16.55 -4.46
CA ILE A 66 -28.25 -17.61 -5.31
C ILE A 66 -28.47 -17.10 -6.73
N GLN A 67 -29.12 -15.95 -6.88
CA GLN A 67 -29.37 -15.38 -8.21
C GLN A 67 -28.08 -15.05 -8.97
N ARG A 68 -27.01 -14.69 -8.26
CA ARG A 68 -25.73 -14.30 -8.86
C ARG A 68 -24.85 -15.48 -9.24
N TYR A 69 -24.77 -16.51 -8.39
CA TYR A 69 -23.74 -17.55 -8.49
C TYR A 69 -24.25 -18.92 -8.90
N GLU A 70 -25.55 -19.21 -8.80
CA GLU A 70 -26.08 -20.54 -9.13
C GLU A 70 -26.06 -20.78 -10.64
N PRO A 71 -25.29 -21.75 -11.18
CA PRO A 71 -25.27 -22.00 -12.63
C PRO A 71 -26.51 -22.73 -13.14
N ASN A 72 -27.16 -23.57 -12.33
CA ASN A 72 -28.32 -24.34 -12.76
C ASN A 72 -29.60 -23.50 -12.73
N GLU A 73 -30.16 -23.21 -13.91
CA GLU A 73 -31.38 -22.39 -14.05
C GLU A 73 -32.59 -22.91 -13.27
N ARG A 74 -32.75 -24.23 -13.13
CA ARG A 74 -33.85 -24.82 -12.37
C ARG A 74 -33.68 -24.56 -10.88
N ALA A 75 -32.47 -24.78 -10.34
CA ALA A 75 -32.16 -24.50 -8.95
C ALA A 75 -32.29 -22.99 -8.65
N ARG A 76 -31.76 -22.13 -9.54
CA ARG A 76 -31.83 -20.67 -9.41
C ARG A 76 -33.27 -20.16 -9.35
N ARG A 77 -34.16 -20.66 -10.23
CA ARG A 77 -35.59 -20.33 -10.21
C ARG A 77 -36.31 -20.86 -8.96
N GLY A 78 -35.86 -22.00 -8.45
CA GLY A 78 -36.33 -22.58 -7.18
C GLY A 78 -35.77 -21.91 -5.94
N ASN A 79 -34.95 -20.84 -6.09
CA ASN A 79 -34.24 -20.19 -4.99
C ASN A 79 -33.44 -21.18 -4.13
N ALA A 80 -32.72 -22.09 -4.81
CA ALA A 80 -31.85 -23.09 -4.22
C ALA A 80 -30.49 -23.07 -4.92
N MET A 81 -29.46 -23.56 -4.23
CA MET A 81 -28.07 -23.56 -4.67
C MET A 81 -27.56 -25.00 -4.78
N THR A 82 -26.93 -25.31 -5.91
CA THR A 82 -26.19 -26.55 -6.14
C THR A 82 -24.79 -26.46 -5.53
N LYS A 83 -24.07 -27.58 -5.48
CA LYS A 83 -22.67 -27.58 -5.06
C LYS A 83 -21.81 -26.66 -5.92
N ASP A 84 -22.08 -26.63 -7.22
CA ASP A 84 -21.33 -25.78 -8.15
C ASP A 84 -21.62 -24.31 -7.90
N GLY A 85 -22.89 -23.93 -7.67
CA GLY A 85 -23.24 -22.57 -7.27
C GLY A 85 -22.62 -22.14 -5.94
N PHE A 86 -22.54 -23.07 -5.00
CA PHE A 86 -21.87 -22.84 -3.72
C PHE A 86 -20.36 -22.64 -3.87
N LEU A 87 -19.70 -23.44 -4.71
CA LEU A 87 -18.29 -23.27 -5.03
C LEU A 87 -18.03 -21.96 -5.79
N MET A 88 -18.90 -21.58 -6.72
CA MET A 88 -18.84 -20.30 -7.43
C MET A 88 -18.95 -19.12 -6.45
N TYR A 89 -19.83 -19.20 -5.47
CA TYR A 89 -19.92 -18.21 -4.38
C TYR A 89 -18.60 -18.14 -3.59
N LEU A 90 -18.07 -19.27 -3.11
CA LEU A 90 -16.83 -19.28 -2.30
C LEU A 90 -15.61 -18.72 -3.05
N LEU A 91 -15.52 -18.97 -4.36
CA LEU A 91 -14.44 -18.46 -5.21
C LEU A 91 -14.61 -17.01 -5.67
N SER A 92 -15.77 -16.41 -5.42
CA SER A 92 -16.10 -15.06 -5.87
C SER A 92 -15.55 -13.95 -4.97
N ASP A 93 -15.79 -12.69 -5.35
CA ASP A 93 -15.53 -11.53 -4.50
C ASP A 93 -16.31 -11.55 -3.17
N ASP A 94 -17.51 -12.15 -3.13
CA ASP A 94 -18.30 -12.30 -1.91
C ASP A 94 -17.76 -13.41 -0.98
N GLY A 95 -17.09 -14.40 -1.55
CA GLY A 95 -16.38 -15.48 -0.84
C GLY A 95 -14.93 -15.15 -0.49
N ASN A 96 -14.43 -14.00 -0.94
CA ASN A 96 -13.06 -13.56 -0.69
C ASN A 96 -12.85 -13.23 0.80
N ILE A 97 -11.64 -13.49 1.29
CA ILE A 97 -11.23 -13.12 2.66
C ILE A 97 -11.32 -11.62 2.94
N PHE A 98 -11.11 -10.79 1.92
CA PHE A 98 -11.16 -9.34 2.04
C PHE A 98 -12.60 -8.83 2.01
N ASN A 99 -12.95 -8.01 2.99
CA ASN A 99 -14.27 -7.41 3.10
C ASN A 99 -14.60 -6.55 1.86
N SER A 100 -15.54 -7.01 1.03
CA SER A 100 -15.93 -6.34 -0.20
C SER A 100 -16.49 -4.92 0.01
N SER A 101 -17.06 -4.63 1.20
CA SER A 101 -17.49 -3.27 1.54
C SER A 101 -16.32 -2.28 1.66
N HIS A 102 -15.13 -2.76 2.00
CA HIS A 102 -13.92 -1.96 2.11
C HIS A 102 -13.21 -1.76 0.76
N ARG A 103 -13.67 -2.42 -0.31
CA ARG A 103 -13.23 -2.17 -1.70
C ARG A 103 -13.81 -0.89 -2.30
N LYS A 104 -14.63 -0.17 -1.53
CA LYS A 104 -15.09 1.19 -1.83
C LYS A 104 -14.62 2.11 -0.74
N VAL A 105 -14.59 3.41 -1.02
CA VAL A 105 -14.36 4.41 0.02
C VAL A 105 -15.48 4.30 1.04
N TYR A 106 -15.12 3.99 2.29
CA TYR A 106 -16.06 3.77 3.40
C TYR A 106 -15.65 4.53 4.66
N GLN A 107 -14.40 4.97 4.74
CA GLN A 107 -13.88 5.74 5.85
C GLN A 107 -14.29 7.21 5.70
N ASP A 108 -14.26 7.95 6.82
CA ASP A 108 -14.45 9.40 6.79
C ASP A 108 -13.29 10.06 6.05
N MET A 109 -13.58 10.73 4.93
CA MET A 109 -12.61 11.44 4.07
C MET A 109 -12.56 12.95 4.34
N THR A 110 -13.23 13.41 5.41
CA THR A 110 -13.40 14.82 5.76
C THR A 110 -12.48 15.30 6.89
N GLN A 111 -11.62 14.43 7.44
CA GLN A 111 -10.62 14.79 8.44
C GLN A 111 -9.42 15.52 7.79
N PRO A 112 -8.59 16.25 8.56
CA PRO A 112 -7.37 16.87 8.03
C PRO A 112 -6.42 15.87 7.36
N LEU A 113 -5.66 16.26 6.32
CA LEU A 113 -4.70 15.37 5.64
C LEU A 113 -3.75 14.64 6.60
N SER A 114 -3.30 15.29 7.69
CA SER A 114 -2.42 14.71 8.70
C SER A 114 -3.01 13.47 9.40
N HIS A 115 -4.32 13.25 9.28
CA HIS A 115 -5.05 12.14 9.90
C HIS A 115 -5.05 10.85 9.06
N TYR A 116 -4.46 10.86 7.87
CA TYR A 116 -4.43 9.69 6.96
C TYR A 116 -3.01 9.18 6.76
N LEU A 117 -2.87 7.87 6.60
CA LEU A 117 -1.73 7.26 5.94
C LEU A 117 -1.87 7.48 4.43
N VAL A 118 -0.76 7.78 3.76
CA VAL A 118 -0.75 8.18 2.34
C VAL A 118 0.18 7.26 1.55
N SER A 119 -0.33 6.66 0.48
CA SER A 119 0.47 5.84 -0.45
C SER A 119 1.50 6.73 -1.17
N SER A 120 2.77 6.39 -1.08
CA SER A 120 3.91 7.28 -1.30
C SER A 120 5.09 6.51 -1.89
N SER A 121 5.63 7.01 -2.99
CA SER A 121 6.78 6.44 -3.69
C SER A 121 8.01 7.31 -3.45
N HIS A 122 9.13 6.67 -3.21
CA HIS A 122 10.46 7.28 -3.17
C HIS A 122 11.13 7.17 -4.53
N ASN A 123 11.91 8.18 -4.93
CA ASN A 123 12.64 8.25 -6.21
C ASN A 123 11.84 7.67 -7.38
N THR A 124 10.60 8.16 -7.54
CA THR A 124 9.56 7.51 -8.35
C THR A 124 9.96 7.30 -9.80
N TYR A 125 10.91 8.08 -10.31
CA TYR A 125 11.42 7.96 -11.67
C TYR A 125 12.26 6.70 -11.91
N LEU A 126 12.85 6.08 -10.88
CA LEU A 126 13.73 4.93 -11.03
C LEU A 126 12.98 3.62 -11.30
N MET A 127 13.48 2.84 -12.25
CA MET A 127 12.91 1.54 -12.61
C MET A 127 13.64 0.37 -11.95
N GLU A 128 14.87 0.58 -11.48
CA GLU A 128 15.77 -0.46 -10.94
C GLU A 128 16.58 0.08 -9.72
N ASP A 129 17.90 -0.02 -9.75
CA ASP A 129 18.82 0.42 -8.68
C ASP A 129 19.02 1.95 -8.66
N GLN A 130 19.64 2.43 -7.58
CA GLN A 130 19.85 3.86 -7.31
C GLN A 130 21.08 4.44 -8.02
N LEU A 131 21.99 3.65 -8.57
CA LEU A 131 23.29 4.15 -9.05
C LEU A 131 23.38 4.19 -10.59
N THR A 132 22.81 3.20 -11.25
CA THR A 132 22.95 2.96 -12.69
C THR A 132 21.64 2.66 -13.39
N GLY A 133 20.57 2.43 -12.62
CA GLY A 133 19.25 2.07 -13.11
C GLY A 133 18.64 3.11 -14.06
N PRO A 134 17.71 2.70 -14.95
CA PRO A 134 17.05 3.63 -15.84
C PRO A 134 15.97 4.44 -15.13
N SER A 135 15.90 5.73 -15.45
CA SER A 135 14.78 6.62 -15.13
C SER A 135 13.73 6.59 -16.24
N SER A 136 12.43 6.62 -15.89
CA SER A 136 11.34 6.56 -16.87
C SER A 136 10.06 7.26 -16.40
N THR A 137 9.32 7.85 -17.34
CA THR A 137 7.94 8.33 -17.10
C THR A 137 6.98 7.18 -16.78
N GLU A 138 7.27 5.96 -17.25
CA GLU A 138 6.47 4.76 -16.95
C GLU A 138 6.50 4.41 -15.46
N ALA A 139 7.57 4.77 -14.74
CA ALA A 139 7.65 4.55 -13.31
C ALA A 139 6.55 5.33 -12.55
N TYR A 140 6.31 6.60 -12.93
CA TYR A 140 5.20 7.41 -12.42
C TYR A 140 3.83 6.84 -12.79
N ILE A 141 3.68 6.40 -14.05
CA ILE A 141 2.43 5.78 -14.52
C ILE A 141 2.11 4.56 -13.64
N ARG A 142 3.07 3.65 -13.46
CA ARG A 142 2.90 2.45 -12.63
C ARG A 142 2.59 2.79 -11.19
N ALA A 143 3.30 3.73 -10.57
CA ALA A 143 3.02 4.16 -9.20
C ALA A 143 1.58 4.70 -9.05
N LEU A 144 1.16 5.63 -9.91
CA LEU A 144 -0.18 6.23 -9.86
C LEU A 144 -1.29 5.22 -10.15
N THR A 145 -1.09 4.31 -11.12
CA THR A 145 -2.04 3.21 -11.38
C THR A 145 -2.11 2.19 -10.23
N LYS A 146 -1.06 2.09 -9.40
CA LYS A 146 -1.08 1.35 -8.13
C LYS A 146 -1.60 2.18 -6.94
N GLY A 147 -2.32 3.27 -7.20
CA GLY A 147 -2.97 4.08 -6.18
C GLY A 147 -2.03 4.99 -5.37
N CYS A 148 -0.76 5.13 -5.78
CA CYS A 148 0.19 6.04 -5.14
C CYS A 148 -0.30 7.49 -5.21
N ARG A 149 -0.19 8.24 -4.11
CA ARG A 149 -0.68 9.61 -3.93
C ARG A 149 0.44 10.61 -3.61
N CYS A 150 1.67 10.18 -3.37
CA CYS A 150 2.84 11.05 -3.24
C CYS A 150 3.97 10.51 -4.12
N VAL A 151 4.43 11.31 -5.09
CA VAL A 151 5.50 10.94 -6.03
C VAL A 151 6.65 11.93 -5.94
N GLU A 152 7.85 11.46 -6.22
CA GLU A 152 9.11 12.19 -6.03
C GLU A 152 9.77 12.55 -7.36
N LEU A 153 10.26 13.80 -7.46
CA LEU A 153 10.92 14.36 -8.62
C LEU A 153 12.22 15.06 -8.21
N ASP A 154 13.35 14.43 -8.48
CA ASP A 154 14.69 15.00 -8.30
C ASP A 154 15.06 15.86 -9.48
N CYS A 155 14.91 17.17 -9.35
CA CYS A 155 14.97 18.11 -10.45
C CYS A 155 16.36 18.72 -10.56
N TRP A 156 16.96 18.61 -11.76
CA TRP A 156 18.29 19.14 -12.06
C TRP A 156 18.29 19.96 -13.34
N ASP A 157 19.24 20.89 -13.45
CA ASP A 157 19.45 21.64 -14.68
C ASP A 157 19.74 20.69 -15.86
N GLY A 158 18.98 20.85 -16.94
CA GLY A 158 19.17 20.10 -18.18
C GLY A 158 19.64 20.97 -19.35
N PRO A 159 19.99 20.33 -20.48
CA PRO A 159 20.41 21.03 -21.69
C PRO A 159 19.23 21.83 -22.29
N ASN A 160 19.56 22.85 -23.09
CA ASN A 160 18.57 23.70 -23.78
C ASN A 160 17.57 24.42 -22.85
N SER A 161 17.96 24.68 -21.60
CA SER A 161 17.10 25.28 -20.58
C SER A 161 15.85 24.47 -20.22
N GLU A 162 15.88 23.15 -20.45
CA GLU A 162 14.81 22.23 -20.06
C GLU A 162 15.23 21.42 -18.83
N PRO A 163 14.50 21.53 -17.70
CA PRO A 163 14.80 20.76 -16.50
C PRO A 163 14.67 19.25 -16.74
N ILE A 164 15.55 18.49 -16.10
CA ILE A 164 15.58 17.04 -16.17
C ILE A 164 15.37 16.42 -14.78
N ILE A 165 14.99 15.15 -14.77
CA ILE A 165 14.88 14.33 -13.56
C ILE A 165 15.82 13.13 -13.66
N TYR A 166 16.62 12.94 -12.62
CA TYR A 166 17.46 11.78 -12.38
C TYR A 166 18.02 11.81 -10.95
N HIS A 167 18.65 10.72 -10.51
CA HIS A 167 19.28 10.69 -9.20
C HIS A 167 20.65 11.37 -9.25
N GLY A 168 20.79 12.48 -8.54
CA GLY A 168 21.98 13.35 -8.57
C GLY A 168 23.28 12.60 -8.34
N TYR A 169 24.36 13.04 -8.98
CA TYR A 169 25.72 12.49 -8.80
C TYR A 169 25.89 10.98 -9.12
N THR A 170 24.91 10.38 -9.81
CA THR A 170 24.93 8.97 -10.22
C THR A 170 24.93 8.82 -11.75
N LEU A 171 25.02 7.57 -12.21
CA LEU A 171 24.98 7.20 -13.63
C LEU A 171 23.56 6.83 -14.11
N THR A 172 22.53 7.09 -13.30
CA THR A 172 21.14 6.84 -13.69
C THR A 172 20.75 7.66 -14.94
N SER A 173 19.88 7.10 -15.77
CA SER A 173 19.44 7.80 -16.99
C SER A 173 18.57 9.01 -16.64
N LYS A 174 18.42 9.94 -17.60
CA LYS A 174 17.73 11.22 -17.39
C LYS A 174 16.45 11.28 -18.22
N ILE A 175 15.40 11.87 -17.65
CA ILE A 175 14.13 12.12 -18.33
C ILE A 175 13.74 13.59 -18.21
N LEU A 176 12.92 14.11 -19.12
CA LEU A 176 12.48 15.50 -19.08
C LEU A 176 11.44 15.72 -17.98
N PHE A 177 11.59 16.80 -17.23
CA PHE A 177 10.60 17.23 -16.22
C PHE A 177 9.22 17.42 -16.85
N SER A 178 9.15 18.08 -18.01
CA SER A 178 7.88 18.35 -18.70
C SER A 178 7.13 17.07 -19.10
N ASP A 179 7.84 16.00 -19.47
CA ASP A 179 7.22 14.72 -19.80
C ASP A 179 6.70 13.98 -18.57
N VAL A 180 7.40 14.09 -17.43
CA VAL A 180 6.91 13.59 -16.14
C VAL A 180 5.63 14.32 -15.72
N ILE A 181 5.59 15.65 -15.81
CA ILE A 181 4.38 16.42 -15.48
C ILE A 181 3.19 16.04 -16.40
N LYS A 182 3.44 15.78 -17.70
CA LYS A 182 2.39 15.25 -18.61
C LYS A 182 1.91 13.87 -18.19
N ALA A 183 2.81 12.97 -17.78
CA ALA A 183 2.45 11.66 -17.28
C ALA A 183 1.59 11.77 -16.01
N ILE A 184 1.98 12.62 -15.05
CA ILE A 184 1.21 12.89 -13.84
C ILE A 184 -0.18 13.44 -14.19
N LYS A 185 -0.29 14.45 -15.07
CA LYS A 185 -1.60 14.99 -15.52
C LYS A 185 -2.55 13.90 -15.98
N ASN A 186 -2.03 12.96 -16.78
CA ASN A 186 -2.83 11.94 -17.44
C ASN A 186 -3.26 10.80 -16.49
N TYR A 187 -2.52 10.55 -15.41
CA TYR A 187 -2.69 9.36 -14.57
C TYR A 187 -3.02 9.67 -13.10
N ALA A 188 -2.83 10.91 -12.63
CA ALA A 188 -3.01 11.31 -11.23
C ALA A 188 -4.33 10.80 -10.65
N PHE A 189 -5.43 10.90 -11.40
CA PHE A 189 -6.77 10.60 -10.90
C PHE A 189 -7.47 9.42 -11.58
N LYS A 190 -6.73 8.53 -12.28
CA LYS A 190 -7.33 7.38 -12.98
C LYS A 190 -7.91 6.32 -12.03
N THR A 191 -7.25 6.10 -10.89
CA THR A 191 -7.59 5.04 -9.93
C THR A 191 -8.14 5.57 -8.62
N SER A 192 -7.92 6.86 -8.33
CA SER A 192 -8.40 7.53 -7.11
C SER A 192 -8.66 9.01 -7.39
N PRO A 193 -9.78 9.59 -6.92
CA PRO A 193 -10.06 11.02 -7.09
C PRO A 193 -9.35 11.92 -6.07
N TYR A 194 -8.70 11.33 -5.06
CA TYR A 194 -8.08 12.04 -3.94
C TYR A 194 -6.74 12.68 -4.34
N PRO A 195 -6.30 13.73 -3.61
CA PRO A 195 -5.16 14.54 -4.01
C PRO A 195 -3.88 13.76 -4.27
N VAL A 196 -3.03 14.32 -5.12
CA VAL A 196 -1.65 13.84 -5.36
C VAL A 196 -0.66 14.89 -4.87
N ILE A 197 0.39 14.47 -4.18
CA ILE A 197 1.51 15.31 -3.73
C ILE A 197 2.70 15.05 -4.65
N ILE A 198 3.27 16.12 -5.20
CA ILE A 198 4.56 16.12 -5.90
C ILE A 198 5.62 16.56 -4.89
N SER A 199 6.49 15.65 -4.48
CA SER A 199 7.69 15.95 -3.68
C SER A 199 8.79 16.41 -4.62
N LEU A 200 9.10 17.70 -4.59
CA LEU A 200 10.24 18.25 -5.33
C LEU A 200 11.49 18.22 -4.46
N GLU A 201 12.56 17.67 -5.02
CA GLU A 201 13.94 17.90 -4.59
C GLU A 201 14.59 18.78 -5.68
N ASN A 202 15.03 19.99 -5.33
CA ASN A 202 15.27 21.04 -6.32
C ASN A 202 16.74 21.45 -6.37
N HIS A 203 17.42 21.03 -7.44
CA HIS A 203 18.82 21.34 -7.72
C HIS A 203 18.98 22.23 -8.97
N CYS A 204 17.90 22.83 -9.45
CA CYS A 204 17.89 23.68 -10.64
C CYS A 204 18.35 25.11 -10.34
N SER A 205 18.96 25.75 -11.32
CA SER A 205 19.16 27.20 -11.38
C SER A 205 17.83 27.95 -11.31
N VAL A 206 17.85 29.22 -10.89
CA VAL A 206 16.65 30.08 -10.80
C VAL A 206 15.91 30.14 -12.15
N ASP A 207 16.62 30.19 -13.27
CA ASP A 207 16.01 30.23 -14.60
C ASP A 207 15.25 28.93 -14.92
N GLN A 208 15.84 27.77 -14.63
CA GLN A 208 15.16 26.48 -14.85
C GLN A 208 14.07 26.20 -13.81
N GLN A 209 14.16 26.74 -12.60
CA GLN A 209 13.05 26.72 -11.63
C GLN A 209 11.81 27.48 -12.15
N LYS A 210 12.01 28.61 -12.84
CA LYS A 210 10.90 29.32 -13.52
C LYS A 210 10.28 28.46 -14.61
N VAL A 211 11.10 27.72 -15.37
CA VAL A 211 10.62 26.76 -16.37
C VAL A 211 9.84 25.61 -15.73
N MET A 212 10.30 25.07 -14.59
CA MET A 212 9.55 24.06 -13.82
C MET A 212 8.17 24.59 -13.39
N ALA A 213 8.12 25.79 -12.80
CA ALA A 213 6.86 26.42 -12.38
C ALA A 213 5.92 26.66 -13.57
N GLN A 214 6.47 27.10 -14.72
CA GLN A 214 5.71 27.28 -15.96
C GLN A 214 5.15 25.95 -16.49
N HIS A 215 5.96 24.90 -16.53
CA HIS A 215 5.52 23.56 -16.95
C HIS A 215 4.41 23.04 -16.05
N MET A 216 4.58 23.08 -14.73
CA MET A 216 3.53 22.68 -13.79
C MET A 216 2.24 23.47 -13.99
N THR A 217 2.32 24.80 -14.05
CA THR A 217 1.14 25.67 -14.21
C THR A 217 0.43 25.43 -15.55
N THR A 218 1.18 25.34 -16.65
CA THR A 218 0.63 25.22 -18.00
C THR A 218 0.07 23.83 -18.27
N ILE A 219 0.76 22.79 -17.79
CA ILE A 219 0.37 21.41 -18.02
C ILE A 219 -0.74 21.00 -17.06
N LEU A 220 -0.57 21.20 -15.75
CA LEU A 220 -1.53 20.73 -14.74
C LEU A 220 -2.76 21.63 -14.61
N GLN A 221 -2.67 22.90 -14.99
CA GLN A 221 -3.80 23.83 -15.05
C GLN A 221 -4.56 23.88 -13.72
N ASP A 222 -5.87 23.69 -13.74
CA ASP A 222 -6.76 23.71 -12.58
C ASP A 222 -6.54 22.54 -11.60
N MET A 223 -5.80 21.50 -12.01
CA MET A 223 -5.39 20.44 -11.09
C MET A 223 -4.34 20.95 -10.11
N LEU A 224 -3.45 21.87 -10.50
CA LEU A 224 -2.41 22.40 -9.61
C LEU A 224 -3.02 23.32 -8.56
N LEU A 225 -2.76 23.02 -7.29
CA LEU A 225 -3.17 23.86 -6.18
C LEU A 225 -2.12 24.96 -5.94
N VAL A 226 -2.47 26.20 -6.29
CA VAL A 226 -1.60 27.39 -6.13
C VAL A 226 -2.11 28.39 -5.08
N ALA A 227 -3.28 28.13 -4.49
CA ALA A 227 -3.86 28.97 -3.46
C ALA A 227 -4.53 28.09 -2.38
N PRO A 228 -4.60 28.54 -1.12
CA PRO A 228 -5.36 27.86 -0.09
C PRO A 228 -6.83 27.67 -0.49
N VAL A 229 -7.40 26.52 -0.15
CA VAL A 229 -8.85 26.28 -0.30
C VAL A 229 -9.61 26.98 0.83
N ASP A 230 -10.83 27.43 0.55
CA ASP A 230 -11.71 28.07 1.54
C ASP A 230 -12.01 27.08 2.69
N GLY A 231 -11.71 27.49 3.93
CA GLY A 231 -11.88 26.64 5.10
C GLY A 231 -11.11 27.11 6.33
N ASN A 232 -10.95 26.19 7.29
CA ASN A 232 -10.23 26.44 8.53
C ASN A 232 -8.74 26.70 8.25
N LYS A 233 -8.23 27.86 8.69
CA LYS A 233 -6.82 28.25 8.55
C LYS A 233 -5.89 27.66 9.62
N SER A 234 -6.40 26.79 10.51
CA SER A 234 -5.62 26.23 11.62
C SER A 234 -5.21 24.76 11.43
N GLN A 235 -5.63 24.11 10.35
CA GLN A 235 -5.36 22.69 10.08
C GLN A 235 -5.34 22.40 8.59
N PHE A 236 -4.84 21.23 8.21
CA PHE A 236 -4.89 20.79 6.81
C PHE A 236 -6.35 20.69 6.32
N PRO A 237 -6.62 21.05 5.05
CA PRO A 237 -7.86 20.62 4.40
C PRO A 237 -7.91 19.09 4.32
N SER A 238 -9.11 18.55 4.10
CA SER A 238 -9.31 17.11 4.00
C SER A 238 -9.01 16.55 2.61
N PRO A 239 -8.79 15.23 2.47
CA PRO A 239 -8.76 14.58 1.16
C PRO A 239 -9.99 14.90 0.31
N GLU A 240 -11.18 15.00 0.94
CA GLU A 240 -12.43 15.35 0.25
C GLU A 240 -12.39 16.77 -0.33
N GLN A 241 -11.91 17.75 0.44
CA GLN A 241 -11.79 19.15 0.00
C GLN A 241 -10.75 19.33 -1.13
N LEU A 242 -9.80 18.40 -1.23
CA LEU A 242 -8.69 18.44 -2.18
C LEU A 242 -8.87 17.46 -3.35
N LYS A 243 -10.07 16.91 -3.58
CA LYS A 243 -10.32 16.02 -4.72
C LYS A 243 -9.92 16.68 -6.05
N GLY A 244 -9.23 15.91 -6.89
CA GLY A 244 -8.72 16.37 -8.18
C GLY A 244 -7.58 17.39 -8.11
N LYS A 245 -7.01 17.65 -6.92
CA LYS A 245 -5.91 18.60 -6.74
C LYS A 245 -4.55 17.93 -6.63
N ILE A 246 -3.54 18.62 -7.17
CA ILE A 246 -2.14 18.27 -7.11
C ILE A 246 -1.44 19.33 -6.26
N LEU A 247 -0.82 18.90 -5.18
CA LEU A 247 -0.10 19.73 -4.24
C LEU A 247 1.40 19.61 -4.50
N VAL A 248 2.14 20.70 -4.31
CA VAL A 248 3.60 20.69 -4.39
C VAL A 248 4.18 20.75 -2.98
N LYS A 249 5.01 19.76 -2.63
CA LYS A 249 5.90 19.79 -1.48
C LYS A 249 7.23 20.37 -1.92
N GLY A 250 7.72 21.38 -1.21
CA GLY A 250 8.96 22.07 -1.54
C GLY A 250 9.31 23.18 -0.55
N LYS A 251 10.43 23.85 -0.79
CA LYS A 251 10.83 25.06 -0.04
C LYS A 251 9.91 26.22 -0.41
N LYS A 252 9.72 27.15 0.54
CA LYS A 252 8.90 28.35 0.34
C LYS A 252 9.63 29.56 0.93
N LEU A 253 9.69 30.64 0.15
CA LEU A 253 10.22 31.93 0.59
C LEU A 253 9.41 32.46 1.77
N SER A 254 10.09 33.03 2.76
CA SER A 254 9.43 33.63 3.92
C SER A 254 8.83 34.97 3.48
N ARG A 255 7.50 35.05 3.34
CA ARG A 255 6.86 36.36 3.33
C ARG A 255 6.91 36.87 4.76
N GLU A 256 7.61 37.97 5.01
CA GLU A 256 7.35 38.80 6.19
C GLU A 256 5.89 39.29 6.07
N GLU A 257 4.95 38.53 6.62
CA GLU A 257 3.60 39.03 6.88
C GLU A 257 3.68 39.95 8.10
N ASP A 258 4.13 41.19 7.88
CA ASP A 258 3.91 42.28 8.83
C ASP A 258 2.40 42.64 8.79
N PRO A 259 1.64 42.45 9.89
CA PRO A 259 0.22 42.77 9.95
C PRO A 259 -0.06 44.28 9.84
N THR A 260 0.99 45.12 9.81
CA THR A 260 0.88 46.58 9.87
C THR A 260 1.35 47.29 8.60
N GLY A 261 1.07 46.72 7.42
CA GLY A 261 0.87 47.45 6.16
C GLY A 261 1.68 48.73 5.91
N THR A 262 2.99 48.73 6.16
CA THR A 262 3.83 49.88 5.87
C THR A 262 5.18 49.45 5.28
N ASN A 263 5.31 49.60 3.97
CA ASN A 263 6.54 49.60 3.17
C ASN A 263 7.44 48.34 3.22
N GLY A 264 6.99 47.27 2.55
CA GLY A 264 7.87 46.17 2.12
C GLY A 264 8.34 46.41 0.68
N ASN A 265 9.66 46.49 0.49
CA ASN A 265 10.30 46.62 -0.81
C ASN A 265 10.06 45.33 -1.64
N ASN A 266 9.26 45.42 -2.72
CA ASN A 266 8.78 44.30 -3.54
C ASN A 266 9.85 43.61 -4.44
N ASN A 267 11.13 43.61 -4.06
CA ASN A 267 12.23 43.06 -4.88
C ASN A 267 12.93 41.87 -4.19
N LEU A 268 12.20 40.79 -3.93
CA LEU A 268 12.79 39.50 -3.57
C LEU A 268 12.53 38.51 -4.71
N GLU A 269 13.40 38.52 -5.72
CA GLU A 269 13.31 37.60 -6.88
C GLU A 269 13.82 36.18 -6.54
N ALA A 270 14.73 36.04 -5.55
CA ALA A 270 15.16 34.78 -4.97
C ALA A 270 15.88 34.97 -3.62
N GLU A 271 15.72 34.01 -2.69
CA GLU A 271 16.48 33.93 -1.43
C GLU A 271 17.20 32.58 -1.31
N ASP A 272 18.23 32.56 -0.48
CA ASP A 272 19.03 31.39 -0.15
C ASP A 272 18.22 30.39 0.70
N VAL A 273 18.10 29.15 0.23
CA VAL A 273 17.52 28.03 0.98
C VAL A 273 18.52 26.87 1.06
N SER A 274 18.55 26.17 2.20
CA SER A 274 19.26 24.90 2.32
C SER A 274 18.34 23.76 1.89
N ASP A 275 18.76 22.97 0.90
CA ASP A 275 18.03 21.78 0.46
C ASP A 275 18.55 20.50 1.14
N GLU A 276 17.68 19.49 1.24
CA GLU A 276 18.02 18.15 1.71
C GLU A 276 18.42 17.34 0.47
N ASP A 277 19.72 17.27 0.16
CA ASP A 277 20.26 16.49 -0.95
C ASP A 277 20.39 15.02 -0.52
N GLU A 278 19.38 14.20 -0.84
CA GLU A 278 19.32 12.79 -0.41
C GLU A 278 20.46 11.96 -1.04
N ALA A 279 20.90 12.33 -2.24
CA ALA A 279 22.04 11.70 -2.91
C ALA A 279 23.37 11.92 -2.15
N ALA A 280 23.47 12.98 -1.34
CA ALA A 280 24.64 13.24 -0.51
C ALA A 280 24.83 12.22 0.63
N GLU A 281 23.82 11.42 0.95
CA GLU A 281 23.88 10.38 1.98
C GLU A 281 24.36 9.02 1.45
N ILE A 282 24.59 8.89 0.14
CA ILE A 282 25.03 7.64 -0.49
C ILE A 282 26.49 7.34 -0.15
N GLU A 283 26.76 6.13 0.33
CA GLU A 283 28.11 5.74 0.77
C GLU A 283 29.08 5.33 -0.36
N ASP A 284 28.66 5.43 -1.62
CA ASP A 284 29.46 5.09 -2.80
C ASP A 284 30.61 6.09 -3.06
N GLU A 285 31.81 5.57 -3.31
CA GLU A 285 33.02 6.39 -3.48
C GLU A 285 32.97 7.29 -4.72
N SER A 286 32.32 6.84 -5.80
CA SER A 286 32.18 7.65 -7.01
C SER A 286 31.26 8.84 -6.77
N VAL A 287 30.11 8.60 -6.12
CA VAL A 287 29.15 9.64 -5.72
C VAL A 287 29.80 10.66 -4.79
N LYS A 288 30.49 10.19 -3.73
CA LYS A 288 31.22 11.07 -2.80
C LYS A 288 32.27 11.92 -3.50
N THR A 289 32.98 11.35 -4.48
CA THR A 289 33.99 12.08 -5.25
C THR A 289 33.34 13.17 -6.11
N GLU A 290 32.22 12.89 -6.77
CA GLU A 290 31.48 13.89 -7.56
C GLU A 290 30.97 15.04 -6.68
N ILE A 291 30.43 14.74 -5.50
CA ILE A 291 29.97 15.75 -4.53
C ILE A 291 31.15 16.62 -4.06
N GLN A 292 32.29 16.01 -3.71
CA GLN A 292 33.48 16.75 -3.28
C GLN A 292 34.04 17.65 -4.38
N GLN A 293 34.00 17.22 -5.63
CA GLN A 293 34.44 18.02 -6.79
C GLN A 293 33.54 19.22 -7.07
N LYS A 294 32.24 19.14 -6.77
CA LYS A 294 31.29 20.24 -6.91
C LYS A 294 31.33 21.27 -5.75
N GLY A 295 32.00 20.96 -4.65
CA GLY A 295 32.17 21.86 -3.49
C GLY A 295 30.98 21.86 -2.51
N LYS A 296 31.23 22.23 -1.25
CA LYS A 296 30.18 22.35 -0.21
C LYS A 296 29.30 23.57 -0.48
N SER A 297 28.07 23.30 -0.94
CA SER A 297 26.87 24.16 -0.92
C SER A 297 27.08 25.62 -1.31
N ASP A 298 26.84 25.93 -2.58
CA ASP A 298 26.13 27.16 -2.89
C ASP A 298 24.75 27.05 -2.20
N THR A 299 24.36 28.09 -1.46
CA THR A 299 22.97 28.22 -1.03
C THR A 299 22.09 28.25 -2.27
N LEU A 300 21.12 27.33 -2.36
CA LEU A 300 20.28 27.28 -3.54
C LEU A 300 19.34 28.48 -3.51
N LYS A 301 19.36 29.30 -4.56
CA LYS A 301 18.43 30.43 -4.68
C LYS A 301 17.07 29.92 -5.15
N LEU A 302 16.02 30.18 -4.38
CA LEU A 302 14.66 29.74 -4.71
C LEU A 302 13.91 30.81 -5.53
N ALA A 303 13.49 30.45 -6.74
CA ALA A 303 12.65 31.29 -7.60
C ALA A 303 11.27 31.49 -6.97
N LYS A 304 10.80 32.74 -6.97
CA LYS A 304 9.48 33.10 -6.44
C LYS A 304 8.34 32.30 -7.09
N GLU A 305 8.40 32.08 -8.40
CA GLU A 305 7.40 31.34 -9.16
C GLU A 305 7.26 29.89 -8.69
N LEU A 306 8.37 29.25 -8.33
CA LEU A 306 8.36 27.90 -7.78
C LEU A 306 7.85 27.90 -6.33
N SER A 307 8.31 28.85 -5.52
CA SER A 307 7.85 29.05 -4.13
C SER A 307 6.34 29.29 -4.02
N ASP A 308 5.75 29.99 -5.00
CA ASP A 308 4.31 30.28 -5.04
C ASP A 308 3.46 29.02 -5.31
N THR A 309 4.04 27.94 -5.86
CA THR A 309 3.33 26.65 -6.03
C THR A 309 3.19 25.85 -4.73
N VAL A 310 3.99 26.16 -3.71
CA VAL A 310 3.96 25.46 -2.41
C VAL A 310 2.92 26.09 -1.50
N VAL A 311 1.83 25.37 -1.21
CA VAL A 311 0.71 25.88 -0.39
C VAL A 311 0.69 25.23 0.99
N TYR A 312 0.40 23.93 1.06
CA TYR A 312 0.20 23.21 2.33
C TYR A 312 1.37 22.31 2.74
N CYS A 313 2.36 22.10 1.87
CA CYS A 313 3.46 21.16 2.09
C CYS A 313 4.81 21.88 2.08
N LYS A 314 4.98 22.86 2.98
CA LYS A 314 6.24 23.61 3.11
C LYS A 314 7.29 22.73 3.80
N SER A 315 8.36 22.42 3.08
CA SER A 315 9.50 21.66 3.61
C SER A 315 10.31 22.49 4.60
N VAL A 316 10.45 22.00 5.83
CA VAL A 316 11.29 22.62 6.88
C VAL A 316 12.18 21.58 7.57
N HIS A 317 13.33 22.04 8.06
CA HIS A 317 14.24 21.19 8.84
C HIS A 317 13.58 20.80 10.17
N PHE A 318 13.74 19.54 10.55
CA PHE A 318 13.25 19.05 11.84
C PHE A 318 14.18 19.47 12.98
N ASN A 319 13.73 20.42 13.80
CA ASN A 319 14.48 20.93 14.97
C ASN A 319 14.06 20.29 16.31
N GLY A 320 13.23 19.24 16.28
CA GLY A 320 12.67 18.60 17.46
C GLY A 320 11.14 18.51 17.40
N PHE A 321 10.56 17.78 18.36
CA PHE A 321 9.11 17.77 18.56
C PHE A 321 8.66 19.12 19.12
N GLU A 322 7.42 19.52 18.82
CA GLU A 322 6.92 20.86 19.15
C GLU A 322 7.01 21.17 20.64
N ASP A 323 7.41 22.41 20.92
CA ASP A 323 7.24 23.05 22.22
C ASP A 323 5.88 23.76 22.22
N PRO A 324 4.99 23.50 23.20
CA PRO A 324 3.70 24.18 23.32
C PRO A 324 3.77 25.72 23.32
N SER A 325 4.93 26.29 23.66
CA SER A 325 5.16 27.74 23.67
C SER A 325 5.40 28.33 22.28
N HIS A 326 5.80 27.52 21.28
CA HIS A 326 6.12 27.95 19.92
C HIS A 326 5.58 26.95 18.89
N PRO A 327 4.26 26.91 18.67
CA PRO A 327 3.64 25.97 17.72
C PRO A 327 4.10 26.29 16.29
N ARG A 328 4.49 25.26 15.56
CA ARG A 328 4.80 25.34 14.12
C ARG A 328 3.50 25.46 13.34
N ALA A 329 3.60 26.04 12.16
CA ALA A 329 2.46 26.08 11.26
C ALA A 329 2.12 24.66 10.78
N PHE A 330 0.83 24.32 10.76
CA PHE A 330 0.39 22.97 10.34
C PHE A 330 0.89 22.60 8.94
N TYR A 331 0.99 23.58 8.03
CA TYR A 331 1.46 23.41 6.66
C TYR A 331 2.98 23.20 6.53
N GLU A 332 3.72 23.21 7.65
CA GLU A 332 5.12 22.85 7.69
C GLU A 332 5.28 21.34 7.93
N MET A 333 6.12 20.71 7.12
CA MET A 333 6.42 19.29 7.17
C MET A 333 7.92 19.03 7.05
N SER A 334 8.36 17.90 7.62
CA SER A 334 9.77 17.47 7.59
C SER A 334 9.92 16.10 6.94
N SER A 335 11.06 15.89 6.29
CA SER A 335 11.49 14.57 5.80
C SER A 335 12.49 13.95 6.78
N PHE A 336 12.53 12.62 6.81
CA PHE A 336 13.44 11.86 7.65
C PHE A 336 13.95 10.63 6.90
N THR A 337 15.25 10.35 7.00
CA THR A 337 15.78 9.03 6.65
C THR A 337 15.11 7.96 7.50
N GLU A 338 14.96 6.73 6.97
CA GLU A 338 14.39 5.60 7.71
C GLU A 338 15.10 5.42 9.07
N SER A 339 16.43 5.55 9.11
CA SER A 339 17.24 5.36 10.31
C SER A 339 16.90 6.38 11.39
N LYS A 340 16.78 7.66 10.99
CA LYS A 340 16.41 8.75 11.90
C LYS A 340 14.98 8.60 12.39
N ALA A 341 14.05 8.30 11.49
CA ALA A 341 12.64 8.14 11.83
C ALA A 341 12.39 6.95 12.77
N LEU A 342 13.02 5.81 12.51
CA LEU A 342 12.92 4.62 13.37
C LEU A 342 13.53 4.89 14.76
N LYS A 343 14.65 5.60 14.83
CA LYS A 343 15.24 6.03 16.11
C LYS A 343 14.26 6.92 16.89
N LEU A 344 13.66 7.92 16.26
CA LEU A 344 12.65 8.78 16.87
C LEU A 344 11.41 8.01 17.33
N ALA A 345 10.93 7.04 16.53
CA ALA A 345 9.81 6.18 16.89
C ALA A 345 10.12 5.31 18.11
N GLN A 346 11.37 4.86 18.25
CA GLN A 346 11.83 4.07 19.39
C GLN A 346 12.03 4.91 20.66
N GLU A 347 12.70 6.05 20.55
CA GLU A 347 13.08 6.88 21.70
C GLU A 347 11.98 7.84 22.15
N SER A 348 11.06 8.20 21.26
CA SER A 348 10.09 9.29 21.48
C SER A 348 8.75 9.04 20.77
N GLY A 349 8.30 7.77 20.73
CA GLY A 349 7.10 7.36 19.98
C GLY A 349 5.85 8.19 20.24
N THR A 350 5.50 8.48 21.51
CA THR A 350 4.32 9.29 21.84
C THR A 350 4.45 10.74 21.36
N SER A 351 5.62 11.37 21.52
CA SER A 351 5.88 12.71 20.99
C SER A 351 5.78 12.75 19.46
N PHE A 352 6.22 11.68 18.79
CA PHE A 352 6.11 11.57 17.34
C PHE A 352 4.65 11.41 16.89
N ILE A 353 3.84 10.63 17.63
CA ILE A 353 2.40 10.54 17.39
C ILE A 353 1.76 11.92 17.49
N HIS A 354 2.01 12.67 18.57
CA HIS A 354 1.45 14.02 18.73
C HIS A 354 1.86 14.95 17.58
N HIS A 355 3.12 14.92 17.16
CA HIS A 355 3.59 15.67 15.99
C HIS A 355 2.79 15.31 14.73
N ASN A 356 2.56 14.01 14.50
CA ASN A 356 1.85 13.50 13.33
C ASN A 356 0.32 13.69 13.39
N ILE A 357 -0.25 14.18 14.49
CA ILE A 357 -1.65 14.62 14.52
C ILE A 357 -1.80 15.92 13.74
N ARG A 358 -0.83 16.83 13.88
CA ARG A 358 -0.90 18.19 13.30
C ARG A 358 -0.08 18.38 12.04
N HIS A 359 1.03 17.66 11.89
CA HIS A 359 1.98 17.81 10.79
C HIS A 359 2.06 16.55 9.94
N LEU A 360 2.54 16.70 8.71
CA LEU A 360 2.93 15.59 7.85
C LEU A 360 4.41 15.26 8.07
N SER A 361 4.72 13.96 8.15
CA SER A 361 6.08 13.44 8.17
C SER A 361 6.32 12.58 6.92
N ARG A 362 7.35 12.93 6.13
CA ARG A 362 7.85 12.09 5.03
C ARG A 362 9.02 11.24 5.51
N ILE A 363 8.99 9.95 5.20
CA ILE A 363 10.10 9.04 5.47
C ILE A 363 10.55 8.43 4.15
N TYR A 364 11.86 8.37 3.96
CA TYR A 364 12.50 7.80 2.78
C TYR A 364 13.59 6.78 3.13
N PRO A 365 13.88 5.83 2.22
CA PRO A 365 14.92 4.82 2.42
C PRO A 365 16.30 5.45 2.64
N ALA A 366 17.15 4.81 3.44
CA ALA A 366 18.52 5.29 3.64
C ALA A 366 19.40 5.12 2.39
N GLY A 367 20.36 6.03 2.17
CA GLY A 367 21.24 6.05 0.98
C GLY A 367 22.12 4.82 0.76
N TRP A 368 22.32 3.95 1.77
CA TRP A 368 23.02 2.68 1.61
C TRP A 368 22.19 1.60 0.88
N ARG A 369 20.88 1.81 0.70
CA ARG A 369 19.97 0.92 -0.06
C ARG A 369 20.08 1.16 -1.56
N THR A 370 21.30 1.06 -2.07
CA THR A 370 21.60 1.32 -3.48
C THR A 370 20.94 0.31 -4.43
N ASP A 371 20.58 -0.86 -3.92
CA ASP A 371 19.79 -1.90 -4.60
C ASP A 371 18.28 -1.61 -4.65
N SER A 372 17.86 -0.43 -4.18
CA SER A 372 16.45 -0.03 -4.06
C SER A 372 15.64 -0.94 -3.12
N SER A 373 16.28 -1.64 -2.17
CA SER A 373 15.56 -2.38 -1.12
C SER A 373 14.66 -1.45 -0.29
N ASN A 374 13.65 -2.03 0.36
CA ASN A 374 12.69 -1.29 1.17
C ASN A 374 12.88 -1.58 2.67
N TYR A 375 12.53 -0.62 3.51
CA TYR A 375 12.40 -0.79 4.95
C TYR A 375 10.97 -1.21 5.31
N ASN A 376 10.77 -1.75 6.51
CA ASN A 376 9.44 -2.10 7.00
C ASN A 376 8.62 -0.82 7.30
N PRO A 377 7.50 -0.57 6.61
CA PRO A 377 6.72 0.65 6.82
C PRO A 377 5.90 0.64 8.12
N VAL A 378 5.67 -0.53 8.73
CA VAL A 378 4.70 -0.72 9.82
C VAL A 378 5.08 0.04 11.09
N ASP A 379 6.36 0.02 11.47
CA ASP A 379 6.83 0.72 12.68
C ASP A 379 6.59 2.23 12.62
N LEU A 380 6.60 2.80 11.41
CA LEU A 380 6.38 4.23 11.19
C LEU A 380 4.89 4.57 11.11
N TRP A 381 4.06 3.69 10.54
CA TRP A 381 2.60 3.82 10.64
C TRP A 381 2.11 3.70 12.09
N ASN A 382 2.76 2.87 12.91
CA ASN A 382 2.43 2.70 14.34
C ASN A 382 2.62 3.99 15.15
N VAL A 383 3.46 4.93 14.68
CA VAL A 383 3.62 6.29 15.25
C VAL A 383 2.91 7.37 14.42
N GLY A 384 2.05 6.98 13.48
CA GLY A 384 1.18 7.88 12.73
C GLY A 384 1.83 8.63 11.57
N CYS A 385 3.05 8.26 11.16
CA CYS A 385 3.70 8.85 9.98
C CYS A 385 2.89 8.57 8.71
N GLN A 386 2.69 9.59 7.89
CA GLN A 386 1.72 9.58 6.80
C GLN A 386 2.37 9.21 5.47
N ILE A 387 3.47 9.88 5.13
CA ILE A 387 4.15 9.77 3.84
C ILE A 387 5.36 8.83 4.01
N VAL A 388 5.07 7.55 4.20
CA VAL A 388 6.08 6.49 4.31
C VAL A 388 6.41 6.03 2.89
N ALA A 389 7.45 6.61 2.29
CA ALA A 389 7.81 6.44 0.90
C ALA A 389 8.68 5.19 0.70
N LEU A 390 8.28 4.33 -0.24
CA LEU A 390 9.00 3.11 -0.61
C LEU A 390 9.42 3.13 -2.09
N ASN A 391 10.43 2.34 -2.44
CA ASN A 391 10.84 2.06 -3.81
C ASN A 391 9.83 1.13 -4.48
N PHE A 392 8.91 1.67 -5.28
CA PHE A 392 7.79 0.95 -5.90
C PHE A 392 8.21 -0.10 -6.94
N GLN A 393 9.40 0.07 -7.52
CA GLN A 393 10.02 -0.86 -8.45
C GLN A 393 10.50 -2.16 -7.78
N THR A 394 10.69 -2.14 -6.45
CA THR A 394 11.25 -3.27 -5.70
C THR A 394 10.16 -4.09 -5.04
N ALA A 395 9.94 -5.29 -5.59
CA ALA A 395 9.09 -6.30 -4.99
C ALA A 395 9.71 -6.90 -3.73
N GLY A 396 8.87 -7.22 -2.74
CA GLY A 396 9.31 -7.81 -1.47
C GLY A 396 8.22 -7.74 -0.40
N THR A 397 8.52 -8.29 0.77
CA THR A 397 7.60 -8.31 1.92
C THR A 397 7.11 -6.92 2.28
N GLU A 398 7.99 -5.92 2.22
CA GLU A 398 7.68 -4.54 2.57
C GLU A 398 6.64 -3.96 1.62
N MET A 399 6.80 -4.19 0.31
CA MET A 399 5.86 -3.74 -0.72
C MET A 399 4.56 -4.55 -0.72
N ASP A 400 4.61 -5.83 -0.36
CA ASP A 400 3.43 -6.67 -0.16
C ASP A 400 2.55 -6.13 0.97
N VAL A 401 3.16 -5.82 2.12
CA VAL A 401 2.50 -5.20 3.27
C VAL A 401 1.97 -3.80 2.92
N TYR A 402 2.73 -3.05 2.14
CA TYR A 402 2.35 -1.74 1.61
C TYR A 402 1.07 -1.78 0.78
N GLN A 403 1.08 -2.58 -0.29
CA GLN A 403 -0.09 -2.73 -1.17
C GLN A 403 -1.25 -3.37 -0.42
N GLY A 404 -0.97 -4.31 0.49
CA GLY A 404 -1.95 -4.92 1.37
C GLY A 404 -2.72 -3.89 2.20
N ARG A 405 -2.03 -2.90 2.77
CA ARG A 405 -2.65 -1.78 3.50
C ARG A 405 -3.48 -0.88 2.60
N PHE A 406 -2.92 -0.46 1.46
CA PHE A 406 -3.54 0.55 0.61
C PHE A 406 -4.60 0.02 -0.36
N GLN A 407 -4.83 -1.30 -0.42
CA GLN A 407 -6.04 -1.85 -1.05
C GLN A 407 -7.32 -1.49 -0.27
N ASP A 408 -7.18 -1.16 1.00
CA ASP A 408 -8.27 -0.73 1.87
C ASP A 408 -8.87 0.61 1.43
N ASN A 409 -10.05 0.91 1.96
CA ASN A 409 -10.77 2.16 1.70
C ASN A 409 -10.91 2.47 0.20
N GLY A 410 -11.24 1.44 -0.57
CA GLY A 410 -11.47 1.50 -2.01
C GLY A 410 -10.28 1.88 -2.86
N PHE A 411 -9.07 1.45 -2.46
CA PHE A 411 -7.83 1.72 -3.19
C PHE A 411 -7.59 3.22 -3.42
N SER A 412 -8.09 4.05 -2.50
CA SER A 412 -8.03 5.50 -2.59
C SER A 412 -6.62 6.06 -2.43
N GLY A 413 -5.71 5.27 -1.87
CA GLY A 413 -4.36 5.70 -1.47
C GLY A 413 -4.32 6.53 -0.19
N TYR A 414 -5.48 6.72 0.48
CA TYR A 414 -5.62 7.38 1.78
C TYR A 414 -6.35 6.46 2.76
N VAL A 415 -5.71 6.13 3.87
CA VAL A 415 -6.29 5.27 4.93
C VAL A 415 -6.34 6.05 6.23
N LEU A 416 -7.53 6.24 6.79
CA LEU A 416 -7.72 7.01 8.02
C LEU A 416 -7.02 6.32 9.19
N LYS A 417 -6.21 7.07 9.93
CA LYS A 417 -5.53 6.55 11.13
C LYS A 417 -6.54 6.20 12.23
N PRO A 418 -6.25 5.20 13.08
CA PRO A 418 -7.04 4.93 14.28
C PRO A 418 -7.21 6.18 15.15
N GLU A 419 -8.32 6.27 15.87
CA GLU A 419 -8.68 7.44 16.68
C GLU A 419 -7.57 7.84 17.67
N PHE A 420 -6.95 6.88 18.34
CA PHE A 420 -5.86 7.13 19.29
C PHE A 420 -4.55 7.64 18.64
N LEU A 421 -4.43 7.63 17.31
CA LEU A 421 -3.34 8.29 16.55
C LEU A 421 -3.77 9.65 15.97
N ARG A 422 -4.95 10.12 16.34
CA ARG A 422 -5.56 11.41 15.95
C ARG A 422 -6.02 12.23 17.16
N ASP A 423 -5.97 11.65 18.36
CA ASP A 423 -6.35 12.28 19.62
C ASP A 423 -5.13 12.97 20.27
N GLU A 424 -5.23 14.29 20.46
CA GLU A 424 -4.19 15.10 21.10
C GLU A 424 -3.93 14.70 22.56
N GLN A 425 -4.86 14.00 23.22
CA GLN A 425 -4.71 13.51 24.60
C GLN A 425 -4.16 12.08 24.68
N THR A 426 -3.81 11.47 23.55
CA THR A 426 -3.33 10.10 23.50
C THR A 426 -2.08 9.90 24.36
N LYS A 427 -2.04 8.77 25.06
CA LYS A 427 -0.84 8.27 25.75
C LYS A 427 -0.30 7.01 25.09
N PHE A 428 -0.82 6.69 23.90
CA PHE A 428 -0.42 5.49 23.19
C PHE A 428 1.09 5.54 22.89
N ASN A 429 1.74 4.40 23.12
CA ASN A 429 3.12 4.19 22.76
C ASN A 429 3.26 2.76 22.21
N PRO A 430 3.60 2.58 20.92
CA PRO A 430 3.66 1.26 20.31
C PRO A 430 4.77 0.37 20.87
N LYS A 431 5.76 0.94 21.58
CA LYS A 431 6.82 0.18 22.27
C LYS A 431 6.44 -0.21 23.70
N SER A 432 5.67 0.63 24.37
CA SER A 432 5.24 0.41 25.76
C SER A 432 3.74 0.65 25.88
N ILE A 433 2.97 -0.34 25.41
CA ILE A 433 1.51 -0.28 25.42
C ILE A 433 1.05 -0.43 26.89
N THR A 434 0.58 0.68 27.47
CA THR A 434 -0.07 0.70 28.79
C THR A 434 -1.58 0.49 28.64
N GLU A 435 -2.31 0.35 29.75
CA GLU A 435 -3.77 0.32 29.70
C GLU A 435 -4.33 1.63 29.07
N GLY A 436 -5.36 1.46 28.23
CA GLY A 436 -6.09 2.55 27.58
C GLY A 436 -7.02 2.05 26.47
N THR A 437 -7.65 2.97 25.76
CA THR A 437 -8.67 2.67 24.75
C THR A 437 -8.06 2.54 23.35
N TRP A 438 -7.23 1.52 23.15
CA TRP A 438 -6.51 1.27 21.88
C TRP A 438 -7.23 0.28 20.95
N GLY A 439 -8.44 -0.13 21.34
CA GLY A 439 -9.21 -1.19 20.70
C GLY A 439 -9.38 -2.41 21.61
N THR A 440 -10.28 -3.31 21.23
CA THR A 440 -10.50 -4.58 21.93
C THR A 440 -9.54 -5.62 21.40
N LYS A 441 -8.69 -6.20 22.26
CA LYS A 441 -7.82 -7.32 21.93
C LYS A 441 -8.60 -8.44 21.26
N LYS A 442 -8.01 -9.10 20.26
CA LYS A 442 -8.63 -10.19 19.52
C LYS A 442 -7.75 -11.42 19.51
N LYS A 443 -8.39 -12.55 19.24
CA LYS A 443 -7.71 -13.82 18.96
C LYS A 443 -8.11 -14.24 17.56
N LEU A 444 -7.13 -14.34 16.67
CA LEU A 444 -7.33 -14.89 15.33
C LEU A 444 -7.19 -16.40 15.40
N LEU A 445 -8.28 -17.11 15.21
CA LEU A 445 -8.28 -18.54 14.94
C LEU A 445 -8.24 -18.69 13.42
N LEU A 446 -7.33 -19.48 12.89
CA LEU A 446 -7.15 -19.59 11.45
C LEU A 446 -6.81 -21.01 11.08
N LYS A 447 -7.56 -21.60 10.17
CA LYS A 447 -7.27 -22.90 9.57
C LYS A 447 -6.85 -22.75 8.13
N ILE A 448 -5.64 -23.18 7.79
CA ILE A 448 -5.20 -23.34 6.41
C ILE A 448 -5.66 -24.73 5.94
N ILE A 449 -6.69 -24.76 5.09
CA ILE A 449 -7.33 -26.02 4.67
C ILE A 449 -6.58 -26.59 3.46
N SER A 450 -6.57 -25.87 2.35
CA SER A 450 -6.02 -26.36 1.06
C SER A 450 -5.60 -25.23 0.13
N GLY A 451 -4.77 -25.55 -0.86
CA GLY A 451 -4.36 -24.66 -1.96
C GLY A 451 -4.91 -25.17 -3.28
N GLN A 452 -5.04 -24.31 -4.28
CA GLN A 452 -5.53 -24.65 -5.61
C GLN A 452 -4.65 -24.02 -6.67
N GLN A 453 -4.23 -24.81 -7.66
CA GLN A 453 -3.53 -24.37 -8.87
C GLN A 453 -2.34 -23.45 -8.59
N LEU A 454 -1.52 -23.81 -7.60
CA LEU A 454 -0.32 -23.08 -7.24
C LEU A 454 0.67 -23.14 -8.42
N PRO A 455 1.10 -21.98 -8.93
CA PRO A 455 1.94 -21.91 -10.10
C PRO A 455 3.32 -22.49 -9.81
N LYS A 456 3.85 -23.21 -10.79
CA LYS A 456 5.24 -23.64 -10.78
C LYS A 456 6.14 -22.47 -11.17
N VAL A 457 6.96 -22.01 -10.23
CA VAL A 457 7.82 -20.83 -10.40
C VAL A 457 9.16 -21.21 -11.02
N ASN A 458 9.71 -22.37 -10.62
CA ASN A 458 10.95 -22.89 -11.16
C ASN A 458 10.75 -23.54 -12.54
N LYS A 459 11.58 -23.16 -13.51
CA LYS A 459 11.51 -23.66 -14.91
C LYS A 459 12.12 -25.05 -15.10
N SER A 460 12.72 -25.65 -14.07
CA SER A 460 13.18 -27.05 -14.11
C SER A 460 12.05 -27.96 -14.58
N LYS A 461 12.25 -28.73 -15.65
CA LYS A 461 11.17 -29.53 -16.26
C LYS A 461 10.64 -30.63 -15.33
N ASN A 462 11.42 -31.07 -14.33
CA ASN A 462 11.13 -32.28 -13.55
C ASN A 462 10.67 -32.03 -12.11
N SER A 463 10.69 -30.80 -11.59
CA SER A 463 10.19 -30.53 -10.24
C SER A 463 8.66 -30.35 -10.24
N ILE A 464 7.98 -30.90 -9.25
CA ILE A 464 6.62 -30.48 -8.91
C ILE A 464 6.76 -29.57 -7.68
N VAL A 465 5.85 -28.61 -7.55
CA VAL A 465 5.85 -27.68 -6.42
C VAL A 465 5.65 -28.46 -5.12
N ASP A 466 6.46 -28.13 -4.12
CA ASP A 466 6.42 -28.63 -2.75
C ASP A 466 5.89 -27.51 -1.82
N PRO A 467 4.59 -27.16 -1.87
CA PRO A 467 4.13 -25.94 -1.25
C PRO A 467 4.08 -26.02 0.27
N LYS A 468 4.42 -24.91 0.90
CA LYS A 468 4.09 -24.59 2.29
C LYS A 468 3.46 -23.21 2.40
N VAL A 469 2.62 -23.01 3.40
CA VAL A 469 1.98 -21.73 3.68
C VAL A 469 2.56 -21.14 4.96
N THR A 470 2.98 -19.89 4.90
CA THR A 470 3.34 -19.08 6.07
C THR A 470 2.29 -18.01 6.30
N VAL A 471 1.86 -17.85 7.54
CA VAL A 471 1.00 -16.76 7.99
C VAL A 471 1.79 -15.85 8.92
N GLU A 472 1.80 -14.57 8.60
CA GLU A 472 2.55 -13.53 9.31
C GLU A 472 1.60 -12.44 9.78
N ILE A 473 1.77 -12.00 11.03
CA ILE A 473 1.09 -10.84 11.59
C ILE A 473 2.10 -9.69 11.63
N HIS A 474 1.71 -8.54 11.08
CA HIS A 474 2.52 -7.33 11.02
C HIS A 474 1.76 -6.18 11.69
N GLY A 475 2.27 -5.63 12.78
CA GLY A 475 1.59 -4.57 13.54
C GLY A 475 2.51 -3.95 14.58
N VAL A 476 2.00 -3.74 15.79
CA VAL A 476 2.86 -3.42 16.94
C VAL A 476 3.75 -4.61 17.29
N GLN A 477 4.84 -4.36 18.02
CA GLN A 477 5.84 -5.39 18.33
C GLN A 477 5.24 -6.62 19.04
N GLN A 478 4.22 -6.41 19.88
CA GLN A 478 3.50 -7.46 20.61
C GLN A 478 2.64 -8.35 19.69
N ASP A 479 2.20 -7.82 18.55
CA ASP A 479 1.36 -8.54 17.58
C ASP A 479 2.21 -9.32 16.56
N ASN A 480 3.44 -8.87 16.31
CA ASN A 480 4.32 -9.46 15.31
C ASN A 480 4.58 -10.95 15.60
N ASN A 481 4.13 -11.81 14.70
CA ASN A 481 4.19 -13.25 14.86
C ASN A 481 4.19 -13.96 13.50
N LYS A 482 4.71 -15.18 13.44
CA LYS A 482 4.79 -15.99 12.22
C LYS A 482 4.59 -17.47 12.55
N LYS A 483 3.69 -18.12 11.81
CA LYS A 483 3.48 -19.58 11.85
C LYS A 483 3.47 -20.14 10.44
N GLN A 484 3.86 -21.39 10.28
CA GLN A 484 3.94 -22.05 8.97
C GLN A 484 3.36 -23.45 9.04
N THR A 485 2.78 -23.90 7.93
CA THR A 485 2.31 -25.27 7.76
C THR A 485 3.48 -26.23 7.54
N LYS A 486 3.21 -27.53 7.57
CA LYS A 486 4.10 -28.52 6.95
C LYS A 486 4.19 -28.31 5.43
N VAL A 487 5.21 -28.90 4.84
CA VAL A 487 5.38 -28.99 3.39
C VAL A 487 4.49 -30.12 2.85
N ILE A 488 3.84 -29.90 1.72
CA ILE A 488 3.19 -30.97 0.95
C ILE A 488 4.06 -31.28 -0.26
N GLU A 489 4.56 -32.49 -0.36
CA GLU A 489 5.45 -32.88 -1.45
C GLU A 489 4.68 -33.13 -2.75
N ASN A 490 5.26 -32.67 -3.85
CA ASN A 490 4.87 -32.90 -5.23
C ASN A 490 3.38 -32.63 -5.52
N ASN A 491 2.82 -31.56 -4.96
CA ASN A 491 1.44 -31.18 -5.22
C ASN A 491 1.21 -29.66 -5.22
N GLY A 492 1.34 -29.05 -6.41
CA GLY A 492 0.87 -27.68 -6.64
C GLY A 492 -0.61 -27.58 -7.04
N PHE A 493 -1.26 -28.68 -7.42
CA PHE A 493 -2.60 -28.63 -8.01
C PHE A 493 -3.71 -28.47 -6.97
N ASN A 494 -3.68 -29.25 -5.89
CA ASN A 494 -4.69 -29.25 -4.82
C ASN A 494 -4.12 -29.67 -3.45
N PRO A 495 -3.00 -29.09 -2.98
CA PRO A 495 -2.41 -29.45 -1.69
C PRO A 495 -3.37 -29.23 -0.52
N LYS A 496 -3.28 -30.08 0.51
CA LYS A 496 -4.15 -30.03 1.68
C LYS A 496 -3.34 -30.11 2.97
N TRP A 497 -3.50 -29.09 3.81
CA TRP A 497 -2.77 -28.97 5.07
C TRP A 497 -3.65 -29.32 6.27
N ASP A 498 -4.88 -28.78 6.32
CA ASP A 498 -5.80 -28.86 7.47
C ASP A 498 -5.15 -28.44 8.81
N GLU A 499 -4.30 -27.41 8.78
CA GLU A 499 -3.56 -26.94 9.96
C GLU A 499 -4.18 -25.69 10.58
N GLU A 500 -4.23 -25.66 11.91
CA GLU A 500 -4.84 -24.58 12.68
C GLU A 500 -3.79 -23.75 13.42
N PHE A 501 -3.94 -22.44 13.33
CA PHE A 501 -3.12 -21.43 13.97
C PHE A 501 -3.98 -20.54 14.88
N THR A 502 -3.33 -20.02 15.90
CA THR A 502 -3.91 -19.02 16.79
C THR A 502 -2.93 -17.88 16.96
N PHE A 503 -3.40 -16.65 16.79
CA PHE A 503 -2.62 -15.44 17.02
C PHE A 503 -3.36 -14.55 18.00
N ASP A 504 -2.67 -14.06 19.02
CA ASP A 504 -3.17 -13.02 19.91
C ASP A 504 -2.84 -11.66 19.30
N ILE A 505 -3.84 -10.80 19.16
CA ILE A 505 -3.75 -9.49 18.50
C ILE A 505 -4.14 -8.42 19.54
N GLU A 506 -3.12 -7.71 20.04
CA GLU A 506 -3.21 -6.62 20.99
C GLU A 506 -3.88 -5.38 20.37
N ILE A 507 -3.41 -4.96 19.17
CA ILE A 507 -3.89 -3.73 18.51
C ILE A 507 -4.41 -4.04 17.09
N PRO A 508 -5.63 -4.60 16.97
CA PRO A 508 -6.23 -4.97 15.68
C PRO A 508 -6.25 -3.85 14.64
N ALA A 509 -6.42 -2.59 15.07
CA ALA A 509 -6.51 -1.44 14.17
C ALA A 509 -5.17 -1.11 13.47
N LEU A 510 -4.04 -1.63 13.95
CA LEU A 510 -2.72 -1.45 13.36
C LEU A 510 -2.19 -2.73 12.67
N ALA A 511 -2.79 -3.89 12.96
CA ALA A 511 -2.32 -5.18 12.46
C ALA A 511 -2.73 -5.45 11.00
N LEU A 512 -1.84 -6.11 10.26
CA LEU A 512 -2.09 -6.77 8.98
C LEU A 512 -1.83 -8.26 9.11
N VAL A 513 -2.53 -9.04 8.28
CA VAL A 513 -2.31 -10.48 8.11
C VAL A 513 -1.76 -10.71 6.72
N ARG A 514 -0.63 -11.41 6.63
CA ARG A 514 0.02 -11.78 5.36
C ARG A 514 0.11 -13.30 5.24
N PHE A 515 -0.34 -13.80 4.09
CA PHE A 515 -0.27 -15.20 3.69
C PHE A 515 0.78 -15.31 2.61
N VAL A 516 1.73 -16.23 2.77
CA VAL A 516 2.81 -16.46 1.80
C VAL A 516 2.83 -17.94 1.46
N VAL A 517 2.88 -18.24 0.17
CA VAL A 517 3.08 -19.59 -0.33
C VAL A 517 4.46 -19.66 -0.94
N GLU A 518 5.24 -20.63 -0.50
CA GLU A 518 6.60 -20.88 -0.97
C GLU A 518 6.72 -22.33 -1.47
N ASP A 519 7.55 -22.54 -2.49
CA ASP A 519 7.99 -23.84 -2.98
C ASP A 519 9.22 -24.25 -2.17
N PHE A 520 9.10 -25.28 -1.34
CA PHE A 520 10.15 -25.70 -0.44
C PHE A 520 11.31 -26.36 -1.20
N ASP A 521 12.53 -25.93 -0.93
CA ASP A 521 13.74 -26.57 -1.43
C ASP A 521 14.66 -26.91 -0.25
N MET A 522 15.09 -28.17 -0.14
CA MET A 522 16.01 -28.61 0.90
C MET A 522 17.44 -28.04 0.74
N SER A 523 17.81 -27.72 -0.49
CA SER A 523 19.18 -27.38 -0.90
C SER A 523 19.38 -25.89 -1.17
N THR A 524 18.32 -25.17 -1.52
CA THR A 524 18.36 -23.74 -1.83
C THR A 524 17.33 -22.95 -1.03
N LYS A 525 17.27 -21.63 -1.25
CA LYS A 525 16.22 -20.80 -0.66
C LYS A 525 14.90 -21.12 -1.37
N ASN A 526 13.84 -21.31 -0.59
CA ASN A 526 12.50 -21.56 -1.13
C ASN A 526 12.10 -20.50 -2.18
N ASP A 527 11.48 -20.96 -3.26
CA ASP A 527 10.98 -20.06 -4.29
C ASP A 527 9.64 -19.46 -3.86
N PHE A 528 9.48 -18.15 -4.04
CA PHE A 528 8.22 -17.46 -3.78
C PHE A 528 7.18 -17.85 -4.83
N ILE A 529 6.03 -18.37 -4.40
CA ILE A 529 4.92 -18.73 -5.29
C ILE A 529 3.91 -17.59 -5.39
N GLY A 530 3.46 -17.09 -4.24
CA GLY A 530 2.45 -16.05 -4.20
C GLY A 530 2.17 -15.58 -2.78
N GLN A 531 1.53 -14.42 -2.67
CA GLN A 531 1.16 -13.87 -1.36
C GLN A 531 -0.20 -13.19 -1.40
N TYR A 532 -0.79 -12.98 -0.23
CA TYR A 532 -1.87 -12.03 -0.07
C TYR A 532 -1.75 -11.37 1.30
N THR A 533 -1.86 -10.04 1.35
CA THR A 533 -1.78 -9.26 2.59
C THR A 533 -3.00 -8.38 2.70
N LEU A 534 -3.58 -8.25 3.90
CA LEU A 534 -4.71 -7.35 4.16
C LEU A 534 -4.71 -6.82 5.61
N PRO A 535 -5.35 -5.67 5.88
CA PRO A 535 -5.56 -5.20 7.25
C PRO A 535 -6.42 -6.20 8.03
N PHE A 536 -6.11 -6.39 9.31
CA PHE A 536 -6.90 -7.27 10.18
C PHE A 536 -8.38 -6.83 10.25
N THR A 537 -8.63 -5.52 10.22
CA THR A 537 -9.98 -4.94 10.22
C THR A 537 -10.78 -5.19 8.94
N SER A 538 -10.13 -5.63 7.86
CA SER A 538 -10.76 -5.96 6.57
C SER A 538 -10.89 -7.48 6.36
N LEU A 539 -10.56 -8.28 7.38
CA LEU A 539 -10.67 -9.74 7.36
C LEU A 539 -12.12 -10.19 7.59
N LYS A 540 -12.71 -10.94 6.67
CA LYS A 540 -13.99 -11.63 6.89
C LYS A 540 -13.78 -12.98 7.57
N GLN A 541 -14.74 -13.37 8.41
CA GLN A 541 -14.75 -14.65 9.13
C GLN A 541 -15.34 -15.78 8.27
N GLY A 542 -15.14 -17.03 8.68
CA GLY A 542 -15.70 -18.21 8.04
C GLY A 542 -14.85 -18.81 6.95
N TYR A 543 -15.48 -19.63 6.09
CA TYR A 543 -14.79 -20.24 4.95
C TYR A 543 -14.57 -19.24 3.84
N ARG A 544 -13.31 -18.95 3.52
CA ARG A 544 -12.93 -17.92 2.55
C ARG A 544 -11.88 -18.44 1.58
N HIS A 545 -11.91 -17.89 0.36
CA HIS A 545 -10.79 -18.01 -0.57
C HIS A 545 -9.89 -16.77 -0.51
N ILE A 546 -8.59 -17.03 -0.56
CA ILE A 546 -7.54 -16.04 -0.67
C ILE A 546 -6.97 -16.15 -2.07
N HIS A 547 -7.20 -15.15 -2.91
CA HIS A 547 -6.66 -15.08 -4.27
C HIS A 547 -5.24 -14.55 -4.23
N LEU A 548 -4.28 -15.41 -4.59
CA LEU A 548 -2.86 -15.11 -4.45
C LEU A 548 -2.41 -14.10 -5.50
N LEU A 549 -1.46 -13.26 -5.09
CA LEU A 549 -0.78 -12.28 -5.92
C LEU A 549 0.63 -12.77 -6.26
N THR A 550 1.11 -12.39 -7.43
CA THR A 550 2.49 -12.57 -7.88
C THR A 550 3.44 -11.71 -7.04
N LYS A 551 4.74 -11.88 -7.25
CA LYS A 551 5.78 -11.05 -6.63
C LYS A 551 5.61 -9.55 -6.93
N ASN A 552 4.96 -9.19 -8.04
CA ASN A 552 4.75 -7.81 -8.45
C ASN A 552 3.42 -7.22 -7.94
N GLY A 553 2.62 -8.02 -7.22
CA GLY A 553 1.29 -7.65 -6.74
C GLY A 553 0.16 -7.91 -7.74
N ASP A 554 0.43 -8.58 -8.86
CA ASP A 554 -0.60 -8.89 -9.87
C ASP A 554 -1.40 -10.14 -9.45
N PRO A 555 -2.72 -10.19 -9.67
CA PRO A 555 -3.51 -11.35 -9.29
C PRO A 555 -3.23 -12.56 -10.18
N TYR A 556 -3.09 -13.74 -9.57
CA TYR A 556 -3.19 -15.00 -10.32
C TYR A 556 -4.64 -15.28 -10.73
N SER A 557 -4.84 -15.87 -11.90
CA SER A 557 -6.19 -16.20 -12.41
C SER A 557 -6.91 -17.26 -11.58
N SER A 558 -6.15 -18.24 -11.05
CA SER A 558 -6.72 -19.46 -10.47
C SER A 558 -6.04 -19.92 -9.19
N SER A 559 -4.97 -19.24 -8.76
CA SER A 559 -4.17 -19.66 -7.61
C SER A 559 -4.79 -19.14 -6.32
N THR A 560 -5.31 -20.05 -5.49
CA THR A 560 -6.02 -19.67 -4.26
C THR A 560 -5.63 -20.54 -3.06
N LEU A 561 -5.73 -19.96 -1.86
CA LEU A 561 -5.83 -20.73 -0.61
C LEU A 561 -7.29 -20.75 -0.15
N PHE A 562 -7.73 -21.89 0.35
CA PHE A 562 -9.01 -22.04 1.05
C PHE A 562 -8.74 -22.14 2.55
N VAL A 563 -9.39 -21.25 3.32
CA VAL A 563 -9.15 -21.09 4.76
C VAL A 563 -10.47 -21.06 5.53
N TYR A 564 -10.38 -21.27 6.84
CA TYR A 564 -11.47 -20.97 7.78
C TYR A 564 -10.95 -20.03 8.86
N ILE A 565 -11.69 -18.95 9.14
CA ILE A 565 -11.32 -17.88 10.07
C ILE A 565 -12.34 -17.80 11.19
#